data_AF-A0A7D9J705-F1
#
_entry.id   AF-A0A7D9J705-F1
#
_cell.length_a   1.000
_cell.length_b   1.000
_cell.length_c   1.000
_cell.angle_alpha   90.00
_cell.angle_beta   90.00
_cell.angle_gamma   90.00
#
_symmetry.space_group_name_H-M   'P 1'
#
loop_
_entity.id
_entity.type
_entity.pdbx_description
1 polymer ?
#
loop_
_entity_poly.entity_id
_entity_poly.type
_entity_poly.pdbx_seq_one_letter_code
_entity_poly.pdbx_strand_id
1 'polypeptide(L)'
;MFADDTKINISSNGKTNDELQERINADLENVHQWLLANKFTLNKDKTEYMIIGSRQRISNLVTDPKIELVNQSLNGFTNQKR
;
A
#
# COMPACT_ATOMS: atom_id res chain seq x y z
N MET A 1 4.88 17.37 5.57
CA MET A 1 5.90 16.56 4.89
C MET A 1 7.11 16.55 5.81
N PHE A 2 7.42 15.40 6.42
CA PHE A 2 8.77 15.19 6.95
C PHE A 2 9.66 14.93 5.73
N ALA A 3 10.91 15.38 5.75
CA ALA A 3 11.66 15.68 4.51
C ALA A 3 11.92 14.45 3.61
N ASP A 4 11.96 13.26 4.19
CA ASP A 4 12.28 11.97 3.57
C ASP A 4 11.15 10.93 3.66
N ASP A 5 10.27 11.06 4.66
CA ASP A 5 9.14 10.15 4.86
C ASP A 5 7.89 10.53 4.06
N THR A 6 7.48 9.64 3.15
CA THR A 6 6.26 9.79 2.33
C THR A 6 5.23 8.72 2.69
N LYS A 7 3.95 9.10 2.75
CA LYS A 7 2.83 8.19 2.98
C LYS A 7 1.81 8.32 1.85
N ILE A 8 1.41 7.18 1.28
CA ILE A 8 0.39 7.10 0.23
C ILE A 8 -0.88 6.54 0.87
N ASN A 9 -2.00 7.24 0.71
CA ASN A 9 -3.29 6.82 1.25
C ASN A 9 -4.25 6.50 0.11
N ILE A 10 -4.81 5.30 0.12
CA ILE A 10 -5.82 4.87 -0.85
C ILE A 10 -7.07 4.44 -0.10
N SER A 11 -8.21 5.00 -0.49
CA SER A 11 -9.53 4.62 0.01
C SER A 11 -10.40 4.10 -1.12
N SER A 12 -11.12 3.02 -0.89
CA SER A 12 -12.19 2.56 -1.77
C SER A 12 -13.51 2.53 -1.02
N ASN A 13 -14.57 2.98 -1.71
CA ASN A 13 -15.96 2.81 -1.30
C ASN A 13 -16.55 1.49 -1.82
N GLY A 14 -15.80 0.77 -2.66
CA GLY A 14 -16.20 -0.48 -3.29
C GLY A 14 -16.17 -1.69 -2.36
N LYS A 15 -16.85 -2.75 -2.79
CA LYS A 15 -17.03 -4.02 -2.05
C LYS A 15 -15.89 -5.01 -2.26
N THR A 16 -15.06 -4.82 -3.28
CA THR A 16 -14.09 -5.81 -3.75
C THR A 16 -12.67 -5.40 -3.40
N ASN A 17 -11.93 -6.32 -2.75
CA ASN A 17 -10.56 -6.09 -2.31
C ASN A 17 -9.58 -6.04 -3.50
N ASP A 18 -9.94 -6.68 -4.61
CA ASP A 18 -9.12 -6.77 -5.82
C ASP A 18 -8.89 -5.40 -6.45
N GLU A 19 -9.93 -4.56 -6.54
CA GLU A 19 -9.83 -3.20 -7.08
C GLU A 19 -8.87 -2.32 -6.25
N LEU A 20 -8.87 -2.50 -4.93
CA LEU A 20 -7.95 -1.78 -4.05
C LEU A 20 -6.50 -2.21 -4.29
N GLN A 21 -6.29 -3.52 -4.44
CA GLN A 21 -4.99 -4.11 -4.70
C GLN A 21 -4.43 -3.68 -6.06
N GLU A 22 -5.24 -3.73 -7.11
CA GLU A 22 -4.83 -3.29 -8.44
C GLU A 22 -4.44 -1.80 -8.43
N ARG A 23 -5.25 -0.96 -7.78
CA ARG A 23 -5.01 0.48 -7.75
C ARG A 23 -3.77 0.85 -6.94
N ILE A 24 -3.54 0.22 -5.78
CA ILE A 24 -2.32 0.48 -5.00
C ILE A 24 -1.08 0.02 -5.75
N ASN A 25 -1.11 -1.14 -6.41
CA ASN A 25 0.04 -1.63 -7.15
C ASN A 25 0.33 -0.75 -8.38
N ALA A 26 -0.70 -0.25 -9.08
CA ALA A 26 -0.52 0.69 -10.18
C ALA A 26 0.08 2.03 -9.71
N ASP A 27 -0.40 2.58 -8.59
CA ASP A 27 0.15 3.81 -8.01
C ASP A 27 1.58 3.64 -7.54
N LEU A 28 1.90 2.49 -6.91
CA LEU A 28 3.25 2.15 -6.47
C LEU A 28 4.22 1.99 -7.64
N GLU A 29 3.79 1.43 -8.76
CA GLU A 29 4.60 1.34 -9.98
C GLU A 29 4.92 2.73 -10.52
N ASN A 30 3.95 3.63 -10.58
CA ASN A 30 4.17 5.02 -11.02
C ASN A 30 5.17 5.76 -10.11
N VAL A 31 5.05 5.57 -8.78
CA VAL A 31 6.00 6.13 -7.81
C VAL A 31 7.39 5.53 -8.01
N HIS A 32 7.48 4.23 -8.27
CA HIS A 32 8.75 3.57 -8.55
C HIS A 32 9.43 4.15 -9.79
N GLN A 33 8.70 4.31 -10.89
CA GLN A 33 9.23 4.91 -12.13
C GLN A 33 9.69 6.36 -11.90
N TRP A 34 8.93 7.15 -11.14
CA TRP A 34 9.32 8.51 -10.78
C TRP A 34 10.61 8.54 -9.93
N LEU A 35 10.75 7.64 -8.96
CA LEU A 35 11.96 7.53 -8.15
C LEU A 35 13.18 7.15 -9.02
N LEU A 36 13.03 6.19 -9.93
CA LEU A 36 14.07 5.78 -10.87
C LEU A 36 14.52 6.94 -11.77
N ALA A 37 13.57 7.66 -12.36
CA ALA A 37 13.84 8.81 -13.23
C ALA A 37 14.63 9.92 -12.50
N ASN A 38 14.39 10.07 -11.19
CA ASN A 38 15.04 11.06 -10.34
C ASN A 38 16.26 10.52 -9.56
N LYS A 39 16.69 9.28 -9.83
CA LYS A 39 17.82 8.61 -9.15
C LYS A 39 17.65 8.49 -7.62
N PHE A 40 16.41 8.47 -7.14
CA PHE A 40 16.10 8.15 -5.75
C PHE A 40 16.00 6.64 -5.56
N THR A 41 16.50 6.16 -4.43
CA THR A 41 16.36 4.76 -4.03
C THR A 41 15.42 4.69 -2.85
N LEU A 42 14.44 3.78 -2.92
CA LEU A 42 13.56 3.52 -1.81
C LEU A 42 14.21 2.55 -0.82
N ASN A 43 14.12 2.85 0.48
CA ASN A 43 14.50 1.90 1.51
C ASN A 43 13.38 0.87 1.68
N LYS A 44 13.54 -0.28 1.03
CA LYS A 44 12.57 -1.37 1.03
C LYS A 44 12.35 -1.97 2.42
N ASP A 45 13.39 -2.07 3.23
CA ASP A 45 13.31 -2.65 4.58
C ASP A 45 12.50 -1.76 5.55
N LYS A 46 12.40 -0.46 5.26
CA LYS A 46 11.59 0.50 6.02
C LYS A 46 10.23 0.78 5.40
N THR A 47 9.94 0.23 4.22
CA THR A 47 8.66 0.47 3.55
C THR A 47 7.65 -0.58 3.99
N GLU A 48 6.59 -0.14 4.63
CA GLU A 48 5.53 -0.99 5.17
C GLU A 48 4.17 -0.48 4.69
N TYR A 49 3.17 -1.35 4.65
CA TYR A 49 1.79 -0.93 4.40
C TYR A 49 0.91 -1.17 5.61
N MET A 50 -0.13 -0.35 5.74
CA MET A 50 -1.12 -0.49 6.81
C MET A 50 -2.54 -0.43 6.24
N ILE A 51 -3.36 -1.42 6.59
CA ILE A 51 -4.79 -1.44 6.27
C ILE A 51 -5.56 -0.84 7.44
N ILE A 52 -6.38 0.18 7.15
CA ILE A 52 -7.25 0.82 8.13
C ILE A 52 -8.70 0.70 7.68
N GLY A 53 -9.55 0.14 8.54
CA GLY A 53 -10.97 -0.07 8.25
C GLY A 53 -11.79 -0.38 9.50
N SER A 54 -13.10 -0.48 9.34
CA SER A 54 -13.97 -1.03 10.38
C SER A 54 -13.68 -2.53 10.55
N ARG A 55 -13.95 -3.07 11.75
CA ARG A 55 -13.78 -4.51 12.01
C ARG A 55 -14.48 -5.38 10.96
N GLN A 56 -15.70 -5.03 10.58
CA GLN A 56 -16.48 -5.76 9.58
C GLN A 56 -15.81 -5.76 8.20
N ARG A 57 -15.22 -4.63 7.77
CA ARG A 57 -14.55 -4.56 6.46
C ARG A 57 -13.23 -5.31 6.48
N ILE A 58 -12.48 -5.21 7.57
CA ILE A 58 -11.21 -5.93 7.75
C ILE A 58 -11.47 -7.44 7.85
N SER A 59 -12.50 -7.88 8.57
CA SER A 59 -12.84 -9.31 8.67
C SER A 59 -13.34 -9.91 7.37
N ASN A 60 -13.83 -9.07 6.45
CA ASN A 60 -14.23 -9.48 5.10
C ASN A 60 -13.06 -9.52 4.11
N LEU A 61 -11.84 -9.18 4.54
CA LEU A 61 -10.64 -9.46 3.76
C LEU A 61 -10.40 -10.97 3.81
N VAL A 62 -10.79 -11.67 2.72
CA VAL A 62 -10.63 -13.13 2.60
C VAL A 62 -9.14 -13.53 2.62
N THR A 63 -8.29 -12.63 2.11
CA THR A 63 -6.83 -12.77 2.08
C THR A 63 -6.19 -11.41 2.27
N ASP A 64 -4.98 -11.40 2.85
CA ASP A 64 -4.16 -10.19 2.88
C ASP A 64 -3.87 -9.72 1.44
N PRO A 65 -4.00 -8.42 1.15
CA PRO A 65 -3.75 -7.90 -0.17
C PRO A 65 -2.28 -8.07 -0.53
N LYS A 66 -2.03 -8.57 -1.74
CA LYS A 66 -0.69 -8.69 -2.30
C LYS A 66 -0.25 -7.34 -2.82
N ILE A 67 0.41 -6.57 -1.96
CA ILE A 67 1.01 -5.29 -2.31
C ILE A 67 2.47 -5.53 -2.68
N GLU A 68 2.81 -5.20 -3.93
CA GLU A 68 4.13 -5.38 -4.49
C GLU A 68 4.79 -4.04 -4.79
N LEU A 69 6.08 -3.95 -4.49
CA LEU A 69 6.89 -2.80 -4.81
C LEU A 69 8.26 -3.29 -5.30
N VAL A 70 8.65 -2.88 -6.50
CA VAL A 70 9.91 -3.32 -7.14
C VAL A 70 10.01 -4.86 -7.22
N ASN A 71 8.93 -5.52 -7.64
CA ASN A 71 8.82 -6.99 -7.75
C ASN A 71 9.06 -7.75 -6.42
N GLN A 72 8.83 -7.11 -5.27
CA GLN A 72 8.89 -7.73 -3.95
C GLN A 72 7.62 -7.42 -3.16
N SER A 73 7.10 -8.41 -2.43
CA SER A 73 5.94 -8.22 -1.55
C SER A 73 6.34 -7.41 -0.31
N LEU A 74 5.54 -6.41 0.04
CA LEU A 74 5.76 -5.59 1.24
C LEU A 74 5.21 -6.28 2.49
N ASN A 75 5.78 -5.94 3.65
CA ASN A 75 5.24 -6.35 4.94
C ASN A 75 4.02 -5.50 5.30
N GLY A 76 2.96 -6.19 5.75
CA GLY A 76 1.67 -5.58 6.05
C GLY A 76 1.34 -5.58 7.54
N PHE A 77 0.67 -4.52 7.97
CA PHE A 77 0.04 -4.45 9.29
C PHE A 77 -1.45 -4.08 9.15
N THR A 78 -2.29 -4.65 10.00
CA THR A 78 -3.73 -4.36 10.01
C THR A 78 -4.11 -3.62 11.28
N ASN A 79 -4.73 -2.44 11.16
CA ASN A 79 -5.16 -1.66 12.30
C ASN A 79 -6.68 -1.50 12.32
N GLN A 80 -7.31 -2.00 13.39
CA GLN A 80 -8.76 -1.97 13.57
C GLN A 80 -9.19 -0.68 14.27
N LYS A 81 -9.99 0.16 13.61
CA LYS A 81 -10.63 1.30 14.30
C LYS A 81 -11.61 0.76 15.35
N ARG A 82 -11.42 1.15 16.61
CA ARG A 82 -12.32 0.87 17.74
C ARG A 82 -13.66 1.57 17.56
#